data_AF-A0A973AIP0-F1
#
_entry.id   AF-A0A973AIP0-F1
#
_cell.length_a   1.000
_cell.length_b   1.000
_cell.length_c   1.000
_cell.angle_alpha   90.00
_cell.angle_beta   90.00
_cell.angle_gamma   90.00
#
_symmetry.space_group_name_H-M   'P 1'
#
loop_
_entity.id
_entity.type
_entity.pdbx_description
1 polymer ?
#
loop_
_entity_poly.entity_id
_entity_poly.type
_entity_poly.pdbx_seq_one_letter_code
_entity_poly.pdbx_strand_id
1 'polypeptide(L)'
;MGALLSITGHGSKALSYLLGVSVLGLAGGVALTEVRIADIIAWSDKIFGGLFVSLFCALVYMAILAIVRVQGRSITEPGVRIWFEAGLQAASAIATLALTYTLLGISLGIGGLAGQDLNPETVSGIIRSLTENFSMAFMTTVVGLPVSAVLRAILMVAHSRAEERARIPLSPLTGD
;
A
#
# COMPACT_ATOMS: atom_id res chain seq x y z
N MET A 1 5.84 -31.10 -5.24
CA MET A 1 6.73 -30.13 -5.94
C MET A 1 5.99 -29.08 -6.77
N GLY A 2 4.89 -29.39 -7.48
CA GLY A 2 4.16 -28.39 -8.30
C GLY A 2 3.52 -27.22 -7.53
N ALA A 3 3.11 -27.42 -6.27
CA ALA A 3 2.57 -26.35 -5.42
C ALA A 3 3.65 -25.32 -5.01
N LEU A 4 4.89 -25.76 -4.81
CA LEU A 4 6.02 -24.88 -4.47
C LEU A 4 6.40 -24.03 -5.69
N LEU A 5 6.49 -24.64 -6.88
CA LEU A 5 6.78 -23.95 -8.14
C LEU A 5 5.68 -22.95 -8.53
N SER A 6 4.40 -23.28 -8.30
CA SER A 6 3.30 -22.34 -8.58
C SER A 6 3.23 -21.19 -7.57
N ILE A 7 3.58 -21.41 -6.29
CA ILE A 7 3.75 -20.32 -5.32
C ILE A 7 4.89 -19.39 -5.74
N THR A 8 6.03 -19.94 -6.19
CA THR A 8 7.16 -19.15 -6.68
C THR A 8 6.79 -18.30 -7.90
N GLY A 9 5.99 -18.82 -8.84
CA GLY A 9 5.57 -18.07 -10.03
C GLY A 9 4.67 -16.87 -9.72
N HIS A 10 3.66 -17.05 -8.86
CA HIS A 10 2.75 -15.94 -8.50
C HIS A 10 3.42 -14.93 -7.56
N GLY A 11 4.24 -15.40 -6.63
CA GLY A 11 5.03 -14.54 -5.73
C GLY A 11 6.06 -13.71 -6.49
N SER A 12 6.80 -14.32 -7.42
CA SER A 12 7.76 -13.61 -8.27
C SER A 12 7.08 -12.55 -9.12
N LYS A 13 5.93 -12.86 -9.74
CA LYS A 13 5.16 -11.89 -10.52
C LYS A 13 4.67 -10.71 -9.67
N ALA A 14 4.15 -10.96 -8.48
CA ALA A 14 3.73 -9.92 -7.55
C ALA A 14 4.91 -9.04 -7.11
N LEU A 15 6.05 -9.65 -6.80
CA LEU A 15 7.27 -8.94 -6.45
C LEU A 15 7.78 -8.08 -7.60
N SER A 16 7.77 -8.60 -8.84
CA SER A 16 8.14 -7.84 -10.03
C SER A 16 7.22 -6.64 -10.26
N TYR A 17 5.91 -6.76 -10.02
CA TYR A 17 5.00 -5.60 -10.09
C TYR A 17 5.29 -4.57 -9.00
N LEU A 18 5.53 -5.01 -7.76
CA LEU A 18 5.89 -4.11 -6.67
C LEU A 18 7.17 -3.34 -7.00
N LEU A 19 8.26 -4.05 -7.33
CA LEU A 19 9.53 -3.43 -7.66
C LEU A 19 9.43 -2.56 -8.92
N GLY A 20 8.71 -3.01 -9.95
CA GLY A 20 8.52 -2.26 -11.19
C GLY A 20 7.77 -0.95 -10.97
N VAL A 21 6.66 -0.98 -10.23
CA VAL A 21 5.91 0.24 -9.87
C VAL A 21 6.75 1.16 -9.01
N SER A 22 7.51 0.63 -8.04
CA SER A 22 8.42 1.43 -7.21
C SER A 22 9.52 2.11 -8.04
N VAL A 23 10.17 1.38 -8.95
CA VAL A 23 11.22 1.93 -9.82
C VAL A 23 10.66 2.98 -10.78
N LEU A 24 9.52 2.71 -11.42
CA LEU A 24 8.86 3.68 -12.30
C LEU A 24 8.42 4.93 -11.53
N GLY A 25 7.88 4.76 -10.33
CA GLY A 25 7.52 5.86 -9.44
C GLY A 25 8.74 6.71 -9.05
N LEU A 26 9.85 6.07 -8.67
CA LEU A 26 11.10 6.76 -8.36
C LEU A 26 11.65 7.51 -9.59
N ALA A 27 11.66 6.87 -10.75
CA ALA A 27 12.13 7.50 -11.99
C ALA A 27 11.28 8.73 -12.35
N GLY A 28 9.95 8.63 -12.25
CA GLY A 28 9.05 9.77 -12.45
C GLY A 28 9.28 10.88 -11.43
N GLY A 29 9.48 10.53 -10.16
CA GLY A 29 9.79 11.49 -9.10
C GLY A 29 11.08 12.27 -9.39
N VAL A 30 12.16 11.58 -9.73
CA VAL A 30 13.45 12.21 -10.10
C VAL A 30 13.29 13.09 -11.33
N ALA A 31 12.56 12.64 -12.36
CA ALA A 31 12.36 13.39 -13.59
C ALA A 31 11.56 14.69 -13.38
N LEU A 32 10.64 14.73 -12.42
CA LEU A 32 9.81 15.90 -12.14
C LEU A 32 10.42 16.88 -11.14
N THR A 33 11.24 16.39 -10.21
CA THR A 33 11.76 17.21 -9.09
C THR A 33 13.26 17.49 -9.18
N GLU A 34 13.98 16.84 -10.10
CA GLU A 34 15.45 16.90 -10.24
C GLU A 34 16.22 16.48 -8.97
N VAL A 35 15.54 15.89 -7.99
CA VAL A 35 16.13 15.42 -6.73
C VAL A 35 16.80 14.06 -6.96
N ARG A 36 17.97 13.84 -6.34
CA ARG A 36 18.69 12.56 -6.44
C ARG A 36 17.92 11.45 -5.71
N ILE A 37 17.99 10.23 -6.22
CA ILE A 37 17.31 9.05 -5.63
C ILE A 37 17.69 8.86 -4.15
N ALA A 38 18.96 9.04 -3.81
CA ALA A 38 19.45 8.89 -2.43
C ALA A 38 18.76 9.88 -1.47
N ASP A 39 18.53 11.11 -1.93
CA ASP A 39 17.89 12.15 -1.13
C ASP A 39 16.39 11.85 -0.95
N ILE A 40 15.73 11.28 -1.97
CA ILE A 40 14.34 10.82 -1.88
C ILE A 40 14.19 9.68 -0.85
N ILE A 41 15.11 8.72 -0.87
CA ILE A 41 15.09 7.59 0.08
C ILE A 41 15.33 8.09 1.50
N ALA A 42 16.34 8.95 1.71
CA ALA A 42 16.63 9.52 3.02
C ALA A 42 15.47 10.37 3.55
N TRP A 43 14.82 11.15 2.67
CA TRP A 43 13.64 11.94 2.99
C TRP A 43 12.45 11.05 3.37
N SER A 44 12.22 9.96 2.63
CA SER A 44 11.17 8.99 2.92
C SER A 44 11.37 8.33 4.29
N ASP A 45 12.58 7.85 4.59
CA ASP A 45 12.86 7.23 5.89
C ASP A 45 12.69 8.22 7.04
N LYS A 46 13.12 9.47 6.84
CA LYS A 46 12.94 10.56 7.80
C LYS A 46 11.47 10.93 8.02
N ILE A 47 10.63 10.92 6.99
CA ILE A 47 9.23 11.35 7.08
C ILE A 47 8.29 10.24 7.49
N PHE A 48 8.46 9.03 6.97
CA PHE A 48 7.51 7.95 7.21
C PHE A 48 7.92 7.08 8.40
N GLY A 49 9.22 6.97 8.67
CA GLY A 49 9.78 6.04 9.65
C GLY A 49 9.85 4.61 9.13
N GLY A 50 10.98 3.94 9.35
CA GLY A 50 11.26 2.62 8.79
C GLY A 50 10.21 1.54 9.12
N LEU A 51 9.58 1.58 10.30
CA LEU A 51 8.55 0.61 10.67
C LEU A 51 7.25 0.79 9.87
N PHE A 52 6.83 2.03 9.61
CA PHE A 52 5.69 2.29 8.75
C PHE A 52 5.96 1.78 7.35
N VAL A 53 7.13 2.13 6.78
CA VAL A 53 7.51 1.74 5.42
C VAL A 53 7.54 0.21 5.29
N SER A 54 8.09 -0.51 6.26
CA SER A 54 8.16 -1.98 6.19
C SER A 54 6.78 -2.63 6.23
N LEU A 55 5.91 -2.21 7.15
CA LEU A 55 4.54 -2.72 7.27
C LEU A 55 3.70 -2.35 6.03
N PHE A 56 3.85 -1.12 5.54
CA PHE A 56 3.19 -0.64 4.34
C PHE A 56 3.59 -1.48 3.13
N CYS A 57 4.89 -1.70 2.90
CA CYS A 57 5.38 -2.55 1.83
C CYS A 57 4.87 -3.99 1.93
N ALA A 58 4.83 -4.57 3.13
CA ALA A 58 4.31 -5.91 3.35
C ALA A 58 2.81 -6.02 3.00
N LEU A 59 2.01 -5.03 3.40
CA LEU A 59 0.58 -4.99 3.08
C LEU A 59 0.32 -4.75 1.59
N VAL A 60 1.07 -3.85 0.95
CA VAL A 60 1.00 -3.62 -0.50
C VAL A 60 1.37 -4.88 -1.26
N TYR A 61 2.45 -5.57 -0.86
CA TYR A 61 2.85 -6.84 -1.45
C TYR A 61 1.73 -7.89 -1.33
N MET A 62 1.13 -8.02 -0.14
CA MET A 62 0.04 -8.96 0.09
C MET A 62 -1.19 -8.66 -0.78
N ALA A 63 -1.55 -7.39 -0.94
CA ALA A 63 -2.63 -6.96 -1.82
C ALA A 63 -2.33 -7.25 -3.30
N ILE A 64 -1.11 -6.96 -3.77
CA ILE A 64 -0.69 -7.27 -5.15
C ILE A 64 -0.68 -8.79 -5.39
N LEU A 65 -0.19 -9.58 -4.43
CA LEU A 65 -0.20 -11.03 -4.50
C LEU A 65 -1.63 -11.57 -4.64
N ALA A 66 -2.56 -11.03 -3.87
CA ALA A 66 -3.99 -11.35 -4.01
C ALA A 66 -4.54 -10.99 -5.38
N ILE A 67 -4.22 -9.80 -5.92
CA ILE A 67 -4.62 -9.40 -7.28
C ILE A 67 -4.12 -10.41 -8.30
N VAL A 68 -2.83 -10.78 -8.26
CA VAL A 68 -2.22 -11.75 -9.19
C VAL A 68 -2.87 -13.14 -9.08
N ARG A 69 -3.30 -13.54 -7.88
CA ARG A 69 -3.97 -14.82 -7.63
C ARG A 69 -5.43 -14.86 -8.09
N VAL A 70 -6.12 -13.72 -8.08
CA VAL A 70 -7.53 -13.60 -8.50
C VAL A 70 -7.63 -13.32 -10.00
N GLN A 71 -6.68 -12.57 -10.57
CA GLN A 71 -6.75 -12.08 -11.93
C GLN A 71 -6.79 -13.20 -12.97
N GLY A 72 -7.82 -13.17 -13.83
CA GLY A 72 -7.98 -14.10 -14.94
C GLY A 72 -8.55 -15.47 -14.59
N ARG A 73 -8.90 -15.71 -13.32
CA ARG A 73 -9.52 -16.95 -12.85
C ARG A 73 -11.04 -16.81 -12.75
N SER A 74 -11.75 -17.92 -12.87
CA SER A 74 -13.20 -17.97 -12.62
C SER A 74 -13.48 -17.98 -11.11
N ILE A 75 -14.58 -17.38 -10.64
CA ILE A 75 -14.97 -17.44 -9.23
C ILE A 75 -15.26 -18.88 -8.75
N THR A 76 -15.56 -19.80 -9.66
CA THR A 76 -15.75 -21.23 -9.37
C THR A 76 -14.44 -21.96 -9.06
N GLU A 77 -13.28 -21.36 -9.34
CA GLU A 77 -11.99 -21.95 -8.99
C GLU A 77 -11.72 -21.87 -7.47
N PRO A 78 -11.32 -22.98 -6.85
CA PRO A 78 -11.02 -23.02 -5.42
C PRO A 78 -9.89 -22.05 -5.06
N GLY A 79 -10.12 -21.23 -4.04
CA GLY A 79 -9.16 -20.27 -3.52
C GLY A 79 -9.31 -18.83 -4.03
N VAL A 80 -10.05 -18.58 -5.11
CA VAL A 80 -10.23 -17.20 -5.64
C VAL A 80 -10.90 -16.29 -4.61
N ARG A 81 -11.96 -16.78 -3.95
CA ARG A 81 -12.66 -16.02 -2.89
C ARG A 81 -11.76 -15.71 -1.70
N ILE A 82 -10.96 -16.68 -1.26
CA ILE A 82 -10.02 -16.53 -0.13
C ILE A 82 -8.96 -15.47 -0.46
N TRP A 83 -8.35 -15.54 -1.65
CA TRP A 83 -7.35 -14.55 -2.05
C TRP A 83 -7.95 -13.17 -2.26
N PHE A 84 -9.18 -13.07 -2.77
CA PHE A 84 -9.89 -11.79 -2.86
C PHE A 84 -10.14 -11.16 -1.48
N GLU A 85 -10.68 -11.93 -0.53
CA GLU A 85 -10.91 -11.46 0.85
C GLU A 85 -9.60 -11.06 1.53
N ALA A 86 -8.54 -11.88 1.38
CA ALA A 86 -7.22 -11.56 1.92
C ALA A 86 -6.65 -10.27 1.33
N GLY A 87 -6.80 -10.06 0.01
CA GLY A 87 -6.40 -8.82 -0.64
C GLY A 87 -7.19 -7.61 -0.16
N LEU A 88 -8.51 -7.75 0.00
CA LEU A 88 -9.38 -6.67 0.46
C LEU A 88 -9.06 -6.29 1.91
N GLN A 89 -8.78 -7.28 2.75
CA GLN A 89 -8.34 -7.06 4.12
C GLN A 89 -6.96 -6.40 4.18
N ALA A 90 -6.01 -6.84 3.35
CA ALA A 90 -4.69 -6.22 3.26
C ALA A 90 -4.78 -4.74 2.82
N ALA A 91 -5.59 -4.46 1.80
CA ALA A 91 -5.79 -3.10 1.33
C ALA A 91 -6.51 -2.23 2.38
N SER A 92 -7.46 -2.79 3.13
CA SER A 92 -8.12 -2.08 4.23
C SER A 92 -7.17 -1.82 5.40
N ALA A 93 -6.28 -2.77 5.71
CA ALA A 93 -5.24 -2.63 6.72
C ALA A 93 -4.24 -1.51 6.38
N ILE A 94 -4.00 -1.21 5.10
CA ILE A 94 -3.18 -0.04 4.69
C ILE A 94 -3.81 1.27 5.19
N ALA A 95 -5.14 1.42 5.04
CA ALA A 95 -5.83 2.62 5.53
C ALA A 95 -5.77 2.71 7.06
N THR A 96 -5.97 1.59 7.75
CA THR A 96 -5.82 1.52 9.21
C THR A 96 -4.41 1.88 9.65
N LEU A 97 -3.38 1.30 9.02
CA LEU A 97 -1.98 1.59 9.32
C LEU A 97 -1.66 3.08 9.17
N ALA A 98 -2.13 3.68 8.07
CA ALA A 98 -1.96 5.11 7.82
C ALA A 98 -2.61 5.97 8.90
N LEU A 99 -3.85 5.68 9.26
CA LEU A 99 -4.57 6.39 10.33
C LEU A 99 -3.88 6.21 11.69
N THR A 100 -3.43 4.99 12.02
CA THR A 100 -2.72 4.70 13.26
C THR A 100 -1.43 5.52 13.36
N TYR A 101 -0.64 5.58 12.29
CA TYR A 101 0.59 6.37 12.29
C TYR A 101 0.35 7.88 12.28
N THR A 102 -0.74 8.33 11.66
CA THR A 102 -1.16 9.73 11.78
C THR A 102 -1.50 10.07 13.23
N LEU A 103 -2.29 9.23 13.91
CA LEU A 103 -2.62 9.42 15.33
C LEU A 103 -1.38 9.32 16.23
N LEU A 104 -0.47 8.40 15.94
CA LEU A 104 0.80 8.28 16.66
C LEU A 104 1.64 9.55 16.53
N GLY A 105 1.83 10.06 15.31
CA GLY A 105 2.61 11.28 15.08
C GLY A 105 1.99 12.51 15.73
N ILE A 106 0.65 12.62 15.71
CA ILE A 106 -0.06 13.67 16.46
C ILE A 106 0.15 13.51 17.97
N SER A 107 0.01 12.29 18.49
CA SER A 107 0.20 12.01 19.92
C SER A 107 1.62 12.30 20.40
N LEU A 108 2.64 11.95 19.61
CA LEU A 108 4.04 12.28 19.91
C LEU A 108 4.29 13.79 19.83
N GLY A 109 3.70 14.47 18.84
CA GLY A 109 3.77 15.92 18.72
C GLY A 109 3.20 16.65 19.94
N ILE A 110 2.00 16.25 20.40
CA ILE A 110 1.36 16.83 21.60
C ILE A 110 2.10 16.41 22.88
N GLY A 111 2.52 15.16 23.00
CA GLY A 111 3.29 14.68 24.15
C GLY A 111 4.60 15.45 24.35
N GLY A 112 5.24 15.86 23.25
CA GLY A 112 6.43 16.72 23.27
C GLY A 112 6.19 18.14 23.82
N LEU A 113 4.94 18.61 23.86
CA LEU A 113 4.57 19.91 24.45
C LEU A 113 4.42 19.83 25.98
N ALA A 114 3.99 18.68 26.49
CA ALA A 114 3.64 18.54 27.91
C ALA A 114 4.84 18.71 28.85
N GLY A 115 6.07 18.63 28.34
CA GLY A 115 7.31 18.75 29.12
C GLY A 115 8.12 20.02 28.86
N GLN A 116 7.63 21.00 28.10
CA GLN A 116 8.39 22.20 27.74
C GLN A 116 7.81 23.48 28.34
N ASP A 117 8.68 24.35 28.85
CA ASP A 117 8.31 25.69 29.28
C ASP A 117 7.97 26.56 28.06
N LEU A 118 6.72 27.01 27.99
CA LEU A 118 6.20 27.86 26.93
C LEU A 118 6.55 29.33 27.23
N ASN A 119 7.63 29.83 26.64
CA ASN A 119 8.05 31.24 26.72
C ASN A 119 8.45 31.76 25.32
N PRO A 120 8.42 33.07 25.02
CA PRO A 120 8.66 33.59 23.66
C PRO A 120 9.97 33.15 23.00
N GLU A 121 10.99 32.79 23.78
CA GLU A 121 12.27 32.28 23.28
C GLU A 121 12.19 30.81 22.79
N THR A 122 11.34 29.99 23.40
CA THR A 122 11.22 28.55 23.10
C THR A 122 10.10 28.23 22.12
N VAL A 123 9.07 29.09 22.03
CA VAL A 123 7.87 28.88 21.18
C VAL A 123 8.21 28.61 19.72
N SER A 124 9.18 29.31 19.14
CA SER A 124 9.57 29.10 17.73
C SER A 124 10.14 27.69 17.48
N GLY A 125 10.95 27.18 18.41
CA GLY A 125 11.49 25.82 18.35
C GLY A 125 10.40 24.76 18.55
N ILE A 126 9.45 25.04 19.44
CA ILE A 126 8.29 24.18 19.71
C ILE A 126 7.40 24.06 18.47
N ILE A 127 7.06 25.18 17.81
CA ILE A 127 6.24 25.18 16.59
C ILE A 127 6.92 24.38 15.48
N ARG A 128 8.23 24.55 15.29
CA ARG A 128 8.99 23.77 14.30
C ARG A 128 8.91 22.27 14.59
N SER A 129 9.12 21.87 15.84
CA SER A 129 9.11 20.46 16.26
C SER A 129 7.72 19.83 16.13
N LEU A 130 6.65 20.58 16.46
CA LEU A 130 5.27 20.18 16.21
C LEU A 130 5.00 20.00 14.72
N THR A 131 5.45 20.97 13.90
CA THR A 131 5.25 20.94 12.45
C THR A 131 5.92 19.72 11.82
N GLU A 132 7.12 19.35 12.28
CA GLU A 132 7.83 18.16 11.81
C GLU A 132 7.05 16.87 12.15
N ASN A 133 6.60 16.70 13.41
CA ASN A 133 5.81 15.53 13.82
C ASN A 133 4.46 15.43 13.11
N PHE A 134 3.76 16.55 12.94
CA PHE A 134 2.49 16.61 12.24
C PHE A 134 2.64 16.40 10.74
N SER A 135 3.67 16.99 10.12
CA SER A 135 3.95 16.76 8.70
C SER A 135 4.22 15.27 8.42
N MET A 136 5.03 14.61 9.26
CA MET A 136 5.23 13.16 9.21
C MET A 136 3.91 12.40 9.33
N ALA A 137 3.12 12.73 10.35
CA ALA A 137 1.82 12.12 10.61
C ALA A 137 0.90 12.20 9.37
N PHE A 138 0.69 13.40 8.84
CA PHE A 138 -0.23 13.62 7.73
C PHE A 138 0.25 12.98 6.42
N MET A 139 1.55 12.94 6.16
CA MET A 139 2.07 12.32 4.93
C MET A 139 1.75 10.82 4.85
N THR A 140 1.69 10.12 5.99
CA THR A 140 1.32 8.69 6.03
C THR A 140 -0.11 8.44 5.52
N THR A 141 -1.06 9.33 5.81
CA THR A 141 -2.45 9.25 5.32
C THR A 141 -2.62 9.79 3.90
N VAL A 142 -1.90 10.86 3.55
CA VAL A 142 -1.87 11.40 2.18
C VAL A 142 -1.44 10.33 1.18
N VAL A 143 -0.49 9.48 1.54
CA VAL A 143 -0.06 8.36 0.67
C VAL A 143 -0.89 7.10 0.91
N GLY A 144 -1.14 6.74 2.17
CA GLY A 144 -1.74 5.46 2.52
C GLY A 144 -3.19 5.31 2.11
N LEU A 145 -4.01 6.35 2.25
CA LEU A 145 -5.45 6.27 1.92
C LEU A 145 -5.69 6.13 0.41
N PRO A 146 -5.05 6.93 -0.47
CA PRO A 146 -5.17 6.71 -1.91
C PRO A 146 -4.69 5.33 -2.35
N VAL A 147 -3.57 4.84 -1.81
CA VAL A 147 -3.05 3.51 -2.15
C VAL A 147 -4.02 2.41 -1.72
N SER A 148 -4.58 2.51 -0.51
CA SER A 148 -5.64 1.61 -0.04
C SER A 148 -6.84 1.61 -0.99
N ALA A 149 -7.34 2.78 -1.36
CA ALA A 149 -8.51 2.92 -2.23
C ALA A 149 -8.27 2.32 -3.63
N VAL A 150 -7.11 2.58 -4.23
CA VAL A 150 -6.74 2.05 -5.56
C VAL A 150 -6.63 0.53 -5.52
N LEU A 151 -5.94 -0.05 -4.53
CA LEU A 151 -5.80 -1.49 -4.41
C LEU A 151 -7.15 -2.20 -4.20
N ARG A 152 -8.02 -1.62 -3.36
CA ARG A 152 -9.39 -2.10 -3.16
C ARG A 152 -10.17 -2.06 -4.48
N ALA A 153 -10.09 -0.95 -5.23
CA ALA A 153 -10.77 -0.81 -6.51
C ALA A 153 -10.33 -1.89 -7.52
N ILE A 154 -9.02 -2.11 -7.64
CA ILE A 154 -8.47 -3.14 -8.54
C ILE A 154 -8.97 -4.54 -8.15
N LEU A 155 -8.97 -4.86 -6.85
CA LEU A 155 -9.47 -6.14 -6.35
C LEU A 155 -10.96 -6.34 -6.65
N MET A 156 -11.79 -5.32 -6.41
CA MET A 156 -13.23 -5.38 -6.71
C MET A 156 -13.49 -5.60 -8.20
N VAL A 157 -12.76 -4.90 -9.07
CA VAL A 157 -12.84 -5.10 -10.52
C VAL A 157 -12.37 -6.51 -10.91
N ALA A 158 -11.26 -6.99 -10.35
CA ALA A 158 -10.76 -8.34 -10.62
C ALA A 158 -11.78 -9.41 -10.21
N HIS A 159 -12.46 -9.23 -9.07
CA HIS A 159 -13.51 -10.13 -8.59
C HIS A 159 -14.76 -10.10 -9.47
N SER A 160 -15.24 -8.91 -9.84
CA SER A 160 -16.37 -8.75 -10.75
C SER A 160 -16.12 -9.44 -12.10
N ARG A 161 -14.91 -9.33 -12.65
CA ARG A 161 -14.52 -10.05 -13.88
C ARG A 161 -14.46 -11.57 -13.69
N ALA A 162 -14.10 -12.05 -12.50
CA ALA A 162 -14.10 -13.47 -12.18
C ALA A 162 -15.53 -14.04 -12.09
N GLU A 163 -16.48 -13.25 -11.58
CA GLU A 163 -17.91 -13.59 -11.59
C GLU A 163 -18.49 -13.62 -13.02
N GLU A 164 -18.15 -12.64 -13.85
CA GLU A 164 -18.62 -12.57 -15.24
C GLU A 164 -18.17 -13.80 -16.03
N ARG A 165 -16.90 -14.23 -15.87
CA ARG A 165 -16.36 -15.44 -16.50
C ARG A 165 -17.11 -16.71 -16.11
N ALA A 166 -17.61 -16.80 -14.88
CA ALA A 166 -18.38 -17.96 -14.44
C ALA A 166 -19.80 -17.99 -15.03
N ARG A 167 -20.33 -16.86 -15.49
CA ARG A 167 -21.67 -16.77 -16.11
C ARG A 167 -21.67 -17.06 -17.61
N ILE A 168 -20.53 -17.03 -18.29
CA ILE A 168 -20.46 -17.38 -19.71
C ILE A 168 -20.73 -18.88 -19.85
N PRO A 169 -21.88 -19.31 -20.38
CA PRO A 169 -22.14 -20.72 -20.62
C PRO A 169 -21.16 -21.18 -21.70
N LEU A 170 -20.53 -22.33 -21.52
CA LEU A 170 -19.96 -23.08 -22.64
C LEU A 170 -21.13 -23.40 -23.58
N SER A 171 -21.39 -22.53 -24.57
CA SER A 171 -22.26 -22.88 -25.68
C SER A 171 -21.70 -24.16 -26.29
N PRO A 172 -22.46 -25.27 -26.30
CA PRO A 172 -22.00 -26.43 -27.03
C PRO A 172 -22.01 -26.00 -28.50
N LEU A 173 -20.82 -25.89 -29.09
CA LEU A 173 -20.66 -26.03 -30.52
C LEU A 173 -21.00 -27.48 -30.86
N THR A 174 -22.28 -27.85 -30.77
CA THR A 174 -22.82 -29.00 -31.49
C THR A 174 -22.79 -28.60 -32.96
N GLY A 175 -21.81 -29.18 -33.66
CA GLY A 175 -21.74 -29.11 -35.11
C GLY A 175 -22.99 -29.72 -35.73
N ASP A 176 -23.45 -29.03 -36.77
CA ASP A 176 -24.24 -29.64 -37.84
C ASP A 176 -23.34 -30.57 -38.67
#